data_AF-A0AAX4ADW9-F1
#
_entry.id   AF-A0AAX4ADW9-F1
#
_cell.length_a   1.000
_cell.length_b   1.000
_cell.length_c   1.000
_cell.angle_alpha   90.00
_cell.angle_beta   90.00
_cell.angle_gamma   90.00
#
_symmetry.space_group_name_H-M   'P 1'
#
loop_
_entity.id
_entity.type
_entity.pdbx_description
1 polymer ?
#
loop_
_entity_poly.entity_id
_entity_poly.type
_entity_poly.pdbx_seq_one_letter_code
_entity_poly.pdbx_strand_id
1 'polypeptide(L)'
;MTKENIVKLPGTKQFEFGGLNLQLRLDGKAIIAIEKRLDESLMGLFVNGQGGFKLPATNKLLVVLQGANQTSRVSDSDLVSAFERFVEAGNTTFDLFNAIQELLDEAGFFGKDKKETEVTNGESLDNEPEAQSDLL
;
A
#
# COMPACT_ATOMS: atom_id res chain seq x y z
N MET A 1 -24.16 16.83 -18.24
CA MET A 1 -22.99 16.09 -17.72
C MET A 1 -22.63 15.02 -18.74
N THR A 2 -21.57 15.24 -19.51
CA THR A 2 -21.01 14.26 -20.44
C THR A 2 -20.35 13.15 -19.61
N LYS A 3 -20.85 11.91 -19.74
CA LYS A 3 -20.16 10.74 -19.20
C LYS A 3 -18.86 10.59 -19.98
N GLU A 4 -17.74 10.98 -19.38
CA GLU A 4 -16.43 10.66 -19.94
C GLU A 4 -16.31 9.13 -19.98
N ASN A 5 -16.05 8.58 -21.17
CA ASN A 5 -15.75 7.16 -21.32
C ASN A 5 -14.37 6.90 -20.72
N ILE A 6 -14.34 6.48 -19.46
CA ILE A 6 -13.10 6.08 -18.79
C ILE A 6 -12.64 4.76 -19.41
N VAL A 7 -11.62 4.83 -20.26
CA VAL A 7 -10.95 3.63 -20.78
C VAL A 7 -10.14 3.03 -19.64
N LYS A 8 -10.63 1.93 -19.06
CA LYS A 8 -9.93 1.19 -18.00
C LYS A 8 -8.65 0.58 -18.56
N LEU A 9 -7.51 1.04 -18.07
CA LEU A 9 -6.20 0.51 -18.41
C LEU A 9 -6.00 -0.84 -17.69
N PRO A 10 -5.40 -1.83 -18.37
CA PRO A 10 -5.10 -3.12 -17.74
C PRO A 10 -4.04 -2.94 -16.64
N GLY A 11 -4.26 -3.60 -15.50
CA GLY A 11 -3.34 -3.57 -14.36
C GLY A 11 -3.32 -2.26 -13.59
N THR A 12 -4.37 -1.43 -13.70
CA THR A 12 -4.53 -0.21 -12.88
C THR A 12 -5.70 -0.34 -11.91
N LYS A 13 -5.53 0.19 -10.70
CA LYS A 13 -6.58 0.38 -9.69
C LYS A 13 -7.38 1.65 -9.99
N GLN A 14 -8.70 1.57 -9.98
CA GLN A 14 -9.55 2.77 -10.09
C GLN A 14 -9.69 3.40 -8.72
N PHE A 15 -9.53 4.72 -8.65
CA PHE A 15 -9.65 5.47 -7.41
C PHE A 15 -10.34 6.80 -7.66
N GLU A 16 -11.46 7.04 -7.00
CA GLU A 16 -12.16 8.31 -7.04
C GLU A 16 -11.53 9.28 -6.04
N PHE A 17 -11.08 10.44 -6.53
CA PHE A 17 -10.37 11.41 -5.74
C PHE A 17 -10.87 12.82 -6.05
N GLY A 18 -11.72 13.36 -5.18
CA GLY A 18 -12.24 14.73 -5.31
C GLY A 18 -12.85 15.02 -6.69
N GLY A 19 -13.66 14.11 -7.21
CA GLY A 19 -14.28 14.20 -8.54
C GLY A 19 -13.39 13.81 -9.72
N LEU A 20 -12.13 13.44 -9.48
CA LEU A 20 -11.27 12.80 -10.48
C LEU A 20 -11.42 11.29 -10.42
N ASN A 21 -11.45 10.63 -11.57
CA ASN A 21 -11.33 9.17 -11.67
C ASN A 21 -9.91 8.82 -12.08
N LEU A 22 -9.11 8.42 -11.09
CA LEU A 22 -7.69 8.11 -11.26
C LEU A 22 -7.50 6.63 -11.56
N GLN A 23 -6.54 6.34 -12.44
CA GLN A 23 -6.11 4.99 -12.77
C GLN A 23 -4.70 4.79 -12.19
N LEU A 24 -4.60 4.17 -11.03
CA LEU A 24 -3.36 4.06 -10.26
C LEU A 24 -2.60 2.78 -10.59
N ARG A 25 -1.28 2.88 -10.76
CA ARG A 25 -0.37 1.74 -10.92
C ARG A 25 1.03 2.10 -10.45
N LEU A 26 1.61 1.23 -9.62
CA LEU A 26 3.01 1.29 -9.20
C LEU A 26 3.85 0.34 -10.07
N ASP A 27 4.25 0.79 -11.26
CA ASP A 27 5.27 0.10 -12.04
C ASP A 27 6.69 0.60 -11.70
N GLY A 28 7.72 -0.06 -12.22
CA GLY A 28 9.11 0.31 -11.91
C GLY A 28 9.46 1.76 -12.27
N LYS A 29 8.82 2.33 -13.30
CA LYS A 29 9.04 3.73 -13.69
C LYS A 29 8.38 4.69 -12.69
N ALA A 30 7.15 4.40 -12.28
CA ALA A 30 6.43 5.15 -11.27
C ALA A 30 7.20 5.14 -9.94
N ILE A 31 7.68 3.97 -9.51
CA ILE A 31 8.46 3.81 -8.27
C ILE A 31 9.71 4.69 -8.29
N ILE A 32 10.54 4.59 -9.35
CA ILE A 32 11.75 5.40 -9.48
C ILE A 32 11.43 6.91 -9.46
N ALA A 33 10.37 7.33 -10.15
CA ALA A 33 9.99 8.74 -10.19
C ALA A 33 9.51 9.26 -8.82
N ILE A 34 8.73 8.45 -8.11
CA ILE A 34 8.22 8.77 -6.77
C ILE A 34 9.37 8.88 -5.77
N GLU A 35 10.20 7.84 -5.67
CA GLU A 35 11.29 7.80 -4.69
C GLU A 35 12.32 8.92 -4.94
N LYS A 36 12.63 9.20 -6.21
CA LYS A 36 13.51 10.33 -6.58
C LYS A 36 12.92 11.68 -6.15
N ARG A 37 11.60 11.86 -6.22
CA ARG A 37 10.94 13.11 -5.81
C ARG A 37 10.83 13.24 -4.30
N LEU A 38 10.72 12.12 -3.58
CA LEU A 38 10.60 12.08 -2.13
C LEU A 38 11.96 12.09 -1.41
N ASP A 39 13.04 11.70 -2.11
CA ASP A 39 14.36 11.41 -1.52
C ASP A 39 14.28 10.38 -0.39
N GLU A 40 13.36 9.42 -0.53
CA GLU A 40 13.04 8.38 0.44
C GLU A 40 12.37 7.20 -0.29
N SER A 41 12.58 5.97 0.19
CA SER A 41 11.91 4.81 -0.37
C SER A 41 10.41 4.80 -0.05
N LEU A 42 9.62 4.16 -0.91
CA LEU A 42 8.18 3.97 -0.68
C LEU A 42 7.91 3.21 0.62
N MET A 43 8.73 2.20 0.94
CA MET A 43 8.66 1.51 2.24
C MET A 43 9.04 2.43 3.40
N GLY A 44 10.06 3.27 3.20
CA GLY A 44 10.52 4.24 4.17
C GLY A 44 9.40 5.18 4.61
N LEU A 45 8.45 5.52 3.73
CA LEU A 45 7.29 6.35 4.10
C LEU A 45 6.44 5.78 5.22
N PHE A 46 6.32 4.46 5.31
CA PHE A 46 5.38 3.78 6.20
C PHE A 46 6.07 3.10 7.39
N VAL A 47 7.39 2.91 7.33
CA VAL A 47 8.18 2.25 8.36
C VAL A 47 9.23 3.20 8.92
N ASN A 48 9.33 3.31 10.25
CA ASN A 48 10.38 4.07 10.92
C ASN A 48 11.66 3.23 11.09
N GLY A 49 12.77 3.86 11.49
CA GLY A 49 14.06 3.18 11.65
C GLY A 49 14.08 2.08 12.74
N GLN A 50 13.03 1.97 13.56
CA GLN A 50 12.86 0.94 14.58
C GLN A 50 11.89 -0.18 14.13
N GLY A 51 11.45 -0.17 12.87
CA GLY A 51 10.48 -1.13 12.33
C GLY A 51 9.02 -0.84 12.71
N GLY A 52 8.75 0.27 13.41
CA GLY A 52 7.40 0.70 13.75
C GLY A 52 6.70 1.43 12.62
N PHE A 53 5.37 1.42 12.65
CA PHE A 53 4.55 2.13 11.66
C PHE A 53 4.65 3.64 11.82
N LYS A 54 4.71 4.38 10.70
CA LYS A 54 4.64 5.85 10.71
C LYS A 54 3.60 6.35 9.71
N LEU A 55 2.85 7.38 10.10
CA LEU A 55 1.93 8.06 9.20
C LEU A 55 2.72 9.07 8.36
N PRO A 56 2.76 8.94 7.02
CA PRO A 56 3.42 9.91 6.17
C PRO A 56 2.69 11.26 6.20
N ALA A 57 3.43 12.35 5.98
CA ALA A 57 2.82 13.66 5.77
C ALA A 57 1.98 13.67 4.48
N THR A 58 0.89 14.45 4.46
CA THR A 58 -0.08 14.52 3.36
C THR A 58 0.56 14.81 2.01
N ASN A 59 1.55 15.71 1.96
CA ASN A 59 2.26 16.03 0.72
C ASN A 59 2.98 14.81 0.15
N LYS A 60 3.53 13.92 0.99
CA LYS A 60 4.17 12.68 0.54
C LYS A 60 3.12 11.71 -0.03
N LEU A 61 1.96 11.59 0.61
CA LEU A 61 0.84 10.79 0.09
C LEU A 61 0.37 11.27 -1.29
N LEU A 62 0.26 12.59 -1.47
CA LEU A 62 -0.12 13.19 -2.76
C LEU A 62 0.94 12.94 -3.85
N VAL A 63 2.23 12.95 -3.50
CA VAL A 63 3.31 12.60 -4.44
C VAL A 63 3.22 11.14 -4.88
N VAL A 64 2.92 10.21 -3.96
CA VAL A 64 2.70 8.80 -4.31
C VAL A 64 1.49 8.65 -5.22
N LEU A 65 0.36 9.29 -4.87
CA LEU A 65 -0.87 9.27 -5.67
C LEU A 65 -0.61 9.77 -7.09
N GLN A 66 0.10 10.89 -7.21
CA GLN A 66 0.45 11.48 -8.50
C GLN A 66 1.35 10.55 -9.31
N GLY A 67 2.42 10.04 -8.72
CA GLY A 67 3.37 9.19 -9.44
C GLY A 67 2.75 7.86 -9.87
N ALA A 68 1.77 7.35 -9.12
CA ALA A 68 1.01 6.17 -9.49
C ALA A 68 -0.04 6.44 -10.57
N ASN A 69 -0.51 7.68 -10.73
CA ASN A 69 -1.61 8.00 -11.64
C ASN A 69 -1.21 7.87 -13.13
N GLN A 70 -1.99 7.08 -13.86
CA GLN A 70 -1.88 6.84 -15.30
C GLN A 70 -2.97 7.57 -16.10
N THR A 71 -3.92 8.24 -15.43
CA THR A 71 -4.97 9.02 -16.11
C THR A 71 -4.32 10.20 -16.84
N SER A 72 -4.52 10.25 -18.16
CA SER A 72 -4.02 11.33 -18.99
C SER A 72 -4.61 12.69 -18.59
N ARG A 73 -3.81 13.76 -18.75
CA ARG A 73 -4.24 15.16 -18.54
C ARG A 73 -4.61 15.54 -17.10
N VAL A 74 -4.27 14.72 -16.10
CA VAL A 74 -4.34 15.13 -14.69
C VAL A 74 -3.02 15.75 -14.29
N SER A 75 -3.02 17.04 -14.00
CA SER A 75 -1.85 17.79 -13.52
C SER A 75 -1.71 17.75 -12.00
N ASP A 76 -0.54 18.16 -11.48
CA ASP A 76 -0.30 18.34 -10.04
C ASP A 76 -1.33 19.28 -9.42
N SER A 77 -1.67 20.39 -10.09
CA SER A 77 -2.67 21.35 -9.62
C SER A 77 -4.08 20.75 -9.56
N ASP A 78 -4.42 19.85 -10.49
CA ASP A 78 -5.71 19.15 -10.47
C ASP A 78 -5.80 18.23 -9.25
N LEU A 79 -4.71 17.53 -8.90
CA LEU A 79 -4.64 16.69 -7.71
C LEU A 79 -4.72 17.49 -6.41
N VAL A 80 -4.08 18.67 -6.34
CA VAL A 80 -4.21 19.55 -5.17
C VAL A 80 -5.66 20.00 -5.01
N SER A 81 -6.29 20.45 -6.09
CA SER A 81 -7.70 20.89 -6.08
C SER A 81 -8.65 19.72 -5.76
N ALA A 82 -8.31 18.51 -6.23
CA ALA A 82 -9.06 17.30 -5.90
C ALA A 82 -8.89 16.91 -4.42
N PHE A 83 -7.73 17.13 -3.82
CA PHE A 83 -7.54 16.88 -2.39
C PHE A 83 -8.44 17.78 -1.53
N GLU A 84 -8.56 19.06 -1.89
CA GLU A 84 -9.49 19.98 -1.22
C GLU A 84 -10.93 19.45 -1.29
N ARG A 85 -11.40 19.09 -2.50
CA ARG A 85 -12.73 18.50 -2.69
C ARG A 85 -12.92 17.16 -1.97
N PHE A 86 -11.87 16.34 -1.89
CA PHE A 86 -11.89 15.07 -1.17
C PHE A 86 -12.14 15.29 0.32
N VAL A 87 -11.50 16.30 0.92
CA VAL A 87 -11.71 16.68 2.32
C VAL A 87 -13.06 17.36 2.53
N GLU A 88 -13.48 18.25 1.63
CA GLU A 88 -14.80 18.89 1.66
C GLU A 88 -15.97 17.88 1.59
N ALA A 89 -15.75 16.76 0.90
CA ALA A 89 -16.70 15.64 0.85
C ALA A 89 -16.76 14.81 2.15
N GLY A 90 -15.97 15.16 3.17
CA GLY A 90 -15.96 14.51 4.49
C GLY A 90 -14.90 13.43 4.67
N ASN A 91 -14.04 13.19 3.67
CA ASN A 91 -12.93 12.26 3.84
C ASN A 91 -11.78 12.90 4.62
N THR A 92 -10.93 12.06 5.19
CA THR A 92 -9.80 12.46 6.02
C THR A 92 -8.47 12.17 5.32
N THR A 93 -7.38 12.76 5.82
CA THR A 93 -6.03 12.36 5.39
C THR A 93 -5.76 10.88 5.67
N PHE A 94 -6.40 10.30 6.70
CA PHE A 94 -6.28 8.88 7.01
C PHE A 94 -6.92 7.99 5.93
N ASP A 95 -8.01 8.44 5.31
CA ASP A 95 -8.64 7.72 4.19
C ASP A 95 -7.73 7.70 2.95
N LEU A 96 -7.09 8.83 2.64
CA LEU A 96 -6.08 8.89 1.59
C LEU A 96 -4.91 7.96 1.90
N PHE A 97 -4.44 7.98 3.15
CA PHE A 97 -3.38 7.09 3.61
C PHE A 97 -3.74 5.61 3.41
N ASN A 98 -4.95 5.19 3.80
CA ASN A 98 -5.42 3.81 3.64
C ASN A 98 -5.47 3.41 2.17
N ALA A 99 -5.96 4.29 1.29
CA ALA A 99 -6.00 4.03 -0.15
C ALA A 99 -4.59 3.84 -0.75
N ILE A 100 -3.61 4.62 -0.29
CA ILE A 100 -2.21 4.46 -0.73
C ILE A 100 -1.59 3.19 -0.15
N GLN A 101 -1.85 2.87 1.13
CA GLN A 101 -1.36 1.63 1.73
C GLN A 101 -1.89 0.40 0.98
N GLU A 102 -3.18 0.39 0.64
CA GLU A 102 -3.80 -0.68 -0.15
C GLU A 102 -3.20 -0.78 -1.55
N LEU A 103 -2.89 0.36 -2.21
CA LEU A 103 -2.18 0.38 -3.48
C LEU A 103 -0.78 -0.25 -3.38
N LEU A 104 -0.04 0.03 -2.31
CA LEU A 104 1.28 -0.57 -2.07
C LEU A 104 1.18 -2.07 -1.79
N ASP A 105 0.18 -2.50 -1.03
CA ASP A 105 -0.06 -3.91 -0.72
C ASP A 105 -0.40 -4.70 -2.00
N GLU A 106 -1.30 -4.20 -2.83
CA GLU A 106 -1.63 -4.80 -4.13
C GLU A 106 -0.42 -4.86 -5.08
N ALA A 107 0.47 -3.88 -4.99
CA ALA A 107 1.73 -3.86 -5.74
C ALA A 107 2.80 -4.79 -5.16
N GLY A 108 2.53 -5.46 -4.03
CA GLY A 108 3.39 -6.46 -3.42
C GLY A 108 4.49 -5.91 -2.53
N PHE A 109 4.39 -4.65 -2.07
CA PHE A 109 5.41 -4.03 -1.23
C PHE A 109 5.57 -4.78 0.09
N PHE A 110 4.48 -5.15 0.75
CA PHE A 110 4.54 -5.79 2.08
C PHE A 110 4.73 -7.31 2.03
N GLY A 111 4.83 -7.89 0.83
CA GLY A 111 4.82 -9.33 0.63
C GLY A 111 3.42 -9.92 0.80
N LYS A 112 3.24 -11.17 0.38
CA LYS A 112 2.06 -11.96 0.74
C LYS A 112 2.42 -12.74 1.98
N ASP A 113 1.48 -12.92 2.91
CA ASP A 113 1.62 -13.93 3.96
C ASP A 113 1.95 -15.25 3.28
N LYS A 114 3.23 -15.65 3.32
CA LYS A 114 3.62 -17.00 2.98
C LYS A 114 3.07 -17.83 4.12
N LYS A 115 1.86 -18.39 3.95
CA LYS A 115 1.53 -19.61 4.69
C LYS A 115 2.61 -20.60 4.31
N GLU A 116 3.59 -20.76 5.17
CA GLU A 116 4.44 -21.94 5.16
C GLU A 116 3.47 -23.11 5.27
N THR A 117 3.20 -23.78 4.16
CA THR A 117 2.87 -25.19 4.22
C THR A 117 4.15 -25.86 4.70
N GLU A 118 4.40 -25.82 6.01
CA GLU A 118 5.23 -26.81 6.66
C GLU A 118 4.55 -28.15 6.40
N VAL A 119 5.03 -28.86 5.38
CA VAL A 119 4.77 -30.29 5.30
C VAL A 119 5.64 -30.89 6.39
N THR A 120 5.10 -30.99 7.60
CA THR A 120 5.71 -31.73 8.69
C THR A 120 5.68 -33.22 8.32
N ASN A 121 6.69 -33.70 7.60
CA ASN A 121 7.06 -35.12 7.59
C ASN A 121 7.87 -35.42 8.87
N GLY A 122 7.30 -35.10 10.03
CA GLY A 122 7.95 -35.25 11.34
C GLY A 122 7.17 -36.25 12.17
N GLU A 123 7.73 -37.44 12.34
CA GLU A 123 7.26 -38.48 13.26
C GLU A 123 7.05 -37.89 14.67
N SER A 124 5.92 -38.23 15.30
CA SER A 124 5.67 -37.92 16.70
C SER A 124 6.74 -38.56 17.58
N LEU A 125 7.55 -37.75 18.26
CA LEU A 125 8.43 -38.20 19.34
C LEU A 125 7.70 -38.03 20.68
N ASP A 126 6.70 -38.86 20.94
CA ASP A 126 6.20 -39.08 22.30
C ASP A 126 7.13 -40.08 23.00
N ASN A 127 8.29 -39.61 23.46
CA ASN A 127 9.07 -40.30 24.47
C ASN A 127 8.84 -39.59 25.81
N GLU A 128 7.90 -40.11 26.61
CA GLU A 128 7.84 -39.82 28.04
C GLU A 128 9.06 -40.49 28.72
N PRO A 129 9.90 -39.77 29.49
CA PRO A 129 10.93 -40.40 30.28
C PRO A 129 10.31 -41.13 31.48
N GLU A 130 10.58 -42.42 31.60
CA GLU A 130 10.26 -43.26 32.76
C GLU A 130 10.81 -42.63 34.05
N ALA A 131 9.93 -42.21 34.95
CA ALA A 131 10.31 -41.94 36.33
C ALA A 131 10.39 -43.28 37.09
N GLN A 132 11.61 -43.83 37.19
CA GLN A 132 11.94 -44.82 38.21
C GLN A 132 11.68 -44.22 39.60
N SER A 133 10.74 -44.79 40.34
CA SER A 133 10.61 -44.57 41.78
C SER A 133 10.81 -45.91 42.51
N ASP A 134 12.06 -46.23 42.82
CA ASP A 134 12.39 -47.27 43.79
C ASP A 134 12.81 -46.63 45.13
N LEU A 135 11.98 -46.92 46.14
CA LEU A 135 12.27 -47.21 47.55
C LEU A 135 12.86 -46.12 48.46
N LEU A 136 12.07 -45.77 49.50
CA LEU A 136 12.33 -46.12 50.91
C LEU A 136 11.02 -46.17 51.72
#